data_AF-A0A952DP97-F1
#
_entry.id   AF-A0A952DP97-F1
#
_cell.length_a   1.000
_cell.length_b   1.000
_cell.length_c   1.000
_cell.angle_alpha   90.00
_cell.angle_beta   90.00
_cell.angle_gamma   90.00
#
_symmetry.space_group_name_H-M   'P 1'
#
loop_
_entity.id
_entity.type
_entity.pdbx_description
1 polymer ?
#
loop_
_entity_poly.entity_id
_entity_poly.type
_entity_poly.pdbx_seq_one_letter_code
_entity_poly.pdbx_strand_id
1 'polypeptide(L)'
;PAPAPAPRTPAPPSTARPTPGPAPAPAARQPDRQPDRSAPRTAPPPAAGPALAPAPDRRPQQAQPPAAPDDRFRDRRGPRDAGPRDARPRDASPRPGPVPGPAPSAAQPQLRSIEDARRERREETRDGRTVIREGNRTFIREGDRTIVRRTESERFRRGARDVRTERRGDQTLTIAVRPNGIQIVTVTDTDGRLVRRTRRDARGRELVLIDNRARGPRRADGYYVRMPPPVIRIPRNRYIVEAERADPYLIYETLIAPPVDYLERPYSLDEVLYSPELRDRMPRVDLDTITFETGSWEVTPDQVDRLAPIAEAINRAIAANPAEVFLIEGHTDAVGPDIDNLSLSDRRAESVAILLTEEFGVPPENLTTQGYGEQYLKVPTDGPERLNRRVTVRRITPLLAGEGPPR
;
A
#
# COMPACT_ATOMS: atom_id res chain seq x y z
N PRO A 1 -31.35 -82.35 11.07
CA PRO A 1 -30.36 -81.29 11.39
C PRO A 1 -29.58 -80.91 10.12
N ALA A 2 -29.75 -79.65 9.69
CA ALA A 2 -29.31 -79.12 8.39
C ALA A 2 -27.80 -79.19 8.13
N PRO A 3 -27.38 -79.19 6.85
CA PRO A 3 -26.17 -78.51 6.42
C PRO A 3 -26.51 -77.22 5.64
N ALA A 4 -25.67 -76.19 5.84
CA ALA A 4 -25.83 -74.83 5.36
C ALA A 4 -25.69 -74.67 3.83
N PRO A 5 -26.34 -73.67 3.21
CA PRO A 5 -25.96 -73.19 1.89
C PRO A 5 -25.05 -71.95 1.94
N ALA A 6 -24.06 -71.97 1.06
CA ALA A 6 -23.01 -71.00 0.78
C ALA A 6 -23.53 -69.63 0.25
N PRO A 7 -22.71 -68.55 0.33
CA PRO A 7 -23.12 -67.19 0.00
C PRO A 7 -23.26 -66.95 -1.51
N ARG A 8 -24.29 -66.18 -1.88
CA ARG A 8 -24.55 -65.71 -3.26
C ARG A 8 -23.92 -64.33 -3.48
N THR A 9 -23.00 -64.24 -4.44
CA THR A 9 -22.58 -63.00 -5.10
C THR A 9 -23.48 -62.72 -6.31
N PRO A 10 -23.90 -61.46 -6.53
CA PRO A 10 -24.16 -61.01 -7.89
C PRO A 10 -23.52 -59.65 -8.24
N ALA A 11 -22.75 -59.71 -9.34
CA ALA A 11 -22.53 -58.75 -10.45
C ALA A 11 -22.19 -57.25 -10.22
N PRO A 12 -21.20 -56.71 -10.96
CA PRO A 12 -20.83 -55.29 -10.95
C PRO A 12 -21.80 -54.42 -11.77
N PRO A 13 -21.97 -53.12 -11.43
CA PRO A 13 -22.78 -52.20 -12.23
C PRO A 13 -22.08 -51.81 -13.54
N SER A 14 -22.88 -51.83 -14.60
CA SER A 14 -22.57 -51.55 -16.00
C SER A 14 -22.28 -50.06 -16.26
N THR A 15 -21.31 -49.82 -17.14
CA THR A 15 -20.88 -48.53 -17.68
C THR A 15 -21.95 -47.91 -18.59
N ALA A 16 -22.48 -46.75 -18.20
CA ALA A 16 -23.35 -45.94 -19.05
C ALA A 16 -22.52 -45.12 -20.05
N ARG A 17 -22.83 -45.30 -21.35
CA ARG A 17 -22.36 -44.47 -22.47
C ARG A 17 -23.01 -43.07 -22.41
N PRO A 18 -22.28 -42.00 -22.78
CA PRO A 18 -22.86 -40.67 -22.94
C PRO A 18 -23.66 -40.55 -24.25
N THR A 19 -24.83 -39.91 -24.15
CA THR A 19 -25.70 -39.50 -25.27
C THR A 19 -25.10 -38.32 -26.05
N PRO A 20 -25.20 -38.29 -27.40
CA PRO A 20 -24.72 -37.18 -28.21
C PRO A 20 -25.69 -35.99 -28.18
N GLY A 21 -25.16 -34.78 -27.92
CA GLY A 21 -25.90 -33.52 -28.02
C GLY A 21 -26.07 -33.04 -29.47
N PRO A 22 -27.10 -32.23 -29.76
CA PRO A 22 -27.47 -31.86 -31.13
C PRO A 22 -26.54 -30.81 -31.77
N ALA A 23 -26.32 -30.99 -33.08
CA ALA A 23 -25.52 -30.17 -33.98
C ALA A 23 -26.24 -28.86 -34.42
N PRO A 24 -25.51 -27.85 -34.94
CA PRO A 24 -26.03 -26.48 -35.15
C PRO A 24 -26.77 -26.30 -36.48
N ALA A 25 -27.74 -25.37 -36.50
CA ALA A 25 -28.51 -24.96 -37.69
C ALA A 25 -27.89 -23.72 -38.38
N PRO A 26 -28.18 -23.47 -39.69
CA PRO A 26 -27.19 -22.99 -40.65
C PRO A 26 -27.23 -21.49 -40.98
N ALA A 27 -26.13 -21.05 -41.60
CA ALA A 27 -25.88 -19.71 -42.12
C ALA A 27 -26.83 -19.30 -43.26
N ALA A 28 -27.36 -18.08 -43.18
CA ALA A 28 -28.13 -17.45 -44.25
C ALA A 28 -27.20 -16.68 -45.20
N ARG A 29 -27.41 -16.91 -46.50
CA ARG A 29 -26.70 -16.32 -47.64
C ARG A 29 -27.17 -14.89 -47.93
N GLN A 30 -26.23 -14.08 -48.38
CA GLN A 30 -26.41 -12.77 -49.05
C GLN A 30 -27.19 -12.90 -50.37
N PRO A 31 -27.74 -11.77 -50.86
CA PRO A 31 -27.75 -11.49 -52.29
C PRO A 31 -26.95 -10.22 -52.65
N ASP A 32 -26.10 -10.36 -53.67
CA ASP A 32 -25.42 -9.28 -54.40
C ASP A 32 -26.33 -8.62 -55.44
N ARG A 33 -26.26 -7.27 -55.58
CA ARG A 33 -25.79 -6.54 -56.79
C ARG A 33 -26.08 -5.03 -56.75
N GLN A 34 -25.00 -4.24 -56.59
CA GLN A 34 -24.50 -3.04 -57.31
C GLN A 34 -25.47 -2.09 -58.10
N PRO A 35 -25.00 -0.90 -58.53
CA PRO A 35 -24.29 0.17 -57.81
C PRO A 35 -24.95 1.54 -58.08
N ASP A 36 -24.82 2.54 -57.20
CA ASP A 36 -25.14 3.92 -57.61
C ASP A 36 -24.04 4.92 -57.26
N ARG A 37 -23.77 5.75 -58.26
CA ARG A 37 -22.68 6.71 -58.34
C ARG A 37 -23.18 8.05 -57.80
N SER A 38 -22.55 8.58 -56.75
CA SER A 38 -22.44 10.03 -56.60
C SER A 38 -21.24 10.43 -55.74
N ALA A 39 -20.48 11.37 -56.27
CA ALA A 39 -19.19 11.90 -55.84
C ALA A 39 -19.27 12.74 -54.55
N PRO A 40 -18.12 13.19 -53.99
CA PRO A 40 -17.98 13.57 -52.59
C PRO A 40 -18.39 15.02 -52.34
N ARG A 41 -19.01 15.29 -51.18
CA ARG A 41 -19.16 16.64 -50.66
C ARG A 41 -18.10 16.90 -49.58
N THR A 42 -17.27 17.87 -49.93
CA THR A 42 -16.20 18.55 -49.22
C THR A 42 -16.55 19.00 -47.81
N ALA A 43 -15.57 18.86 -46.92
CA ALA A 43 -15.52 19.47 -45.60
C ALA A 43 -15.46 21.01 -45.70
N PRO A 44 -16.08 21.74 -44.76
CA PRO A 44 -15.81 23.17 -44.57
C PRO A 44 -14.53 23.39 -43.73
N PRO A 45 -13.74 24.44 -43.99
CA PRO A 45 -12.53 24.75 -43.25
C PRO A 45 -12.85 25.37 -41.86
N PRO A 46 -11.95 25.27 -40.87
CA PRO A 46 -12.10 25.99 -39.61
C PRO A 46 -11.84 27.49 -39.81
N ALA A 47 -12.76 28.31 -39.31
CA ALA A 47 -12.65 29.77 -39.34
C ALA A 47 -11.58 30.27 -38.35
N ALA A 48 -10.78 31.22 -38.83
CA ALA A 48 -9.83 32.01 -38.06
C ALA A 48 -10.53 32.81 -36.95
N GLY A 49 -9.86 32.93 -35.79
CA GLY A 49 -10.36 33.65 -34.62
C GLY A 49 -10.32 35.17 -34.77
N PRO A 50 -10.85 35.92 -33.78
CA PRO A 50 -10.52 37.31 -33.58
C PRO A 50 -9.47 37.47 -32.46
N ALA A 51 -8.38 38.16 -32.82
CA ALA A 51 -7.41 38.75 -31.91
C ALA A 51 -7.88 40.14 -31.45
N LEU A 52 -7.67 40.47 -30.17
CA LEU A 52 -7.44 41.83 -29.63
C LEU A 52 -6.97 41.65 -28.16
N ALA A 53 -5.67 41.78 -27.84
CA ALA A 53 -4.88 43.00 -27.59
C ALA A 53 -4.85 43.38 -26.07
N PRO A 54 -3.83 44.07 -25.54
CA PRO A 54 -2.86 43.46 -24.62
C PRO A 54 -2.91 44.02 -23.19
N ALA A 55 -2.33 43.26 -22.25
CA ALA A 55 -2.11 43.66 -20.87
C ALA A 55 -1.07 44.80 -20.75
N PRO A 56 -1.23 45.74 -19.80
CA PRO A 56 -0.32 46.86 -19.66
C PRO A 56 1.02 46.48 -19.01
N ASP A 57 2.06 47.08 -19.57
CA ASP A 57 3.48 47.05 -19.19
C ASP A 57 3.73 47.24 -17.69
N ARG A 58 4.52 46.34 -17.10
CA ARG A 58 5.35 46.64 -15.92
C ARG A 58 6.82 46.48 -16.28
N ARG A 59 7.49 47.62 -16.47
CA ARG A 59 8.95 47.70 -16.56
C ARG A 59 9.60 47.37 -15.21
N PRO A 60 10.80 46.78 -15.21
CA PRO A 60 11.50 46.35 -14.01
C PRO A 60 12.17 47.53 -13.30
N GLN A 61 11.92 47.68 -11.99
CA GLN A 61 12.71 48.55 -11.13
C GLN A 61 13.87 47.76 -10.51
N GLN A 62 15.08 48.06 -10.97
CA GLN A 62 16.29 47.87 -10.18
C GLN A 62 16.34 48.99 -9.14
N ALA A 63 16.50 48.63 -7.87
CA ALA A 63 16.94 49.53 -6.81
C ALA A 63 17.91 48.75 -5.90
N GLN A 64 19.10 49.31 -5.77
CA GLN A 64 20.23 48.86 -4.95
C GLN A 64 19.94 48.99 -3.43
N PRO A 65 20.67 48.25 -2.57
CA PRO A 65 20.41 48.16 -1.14
C PRO A 65 20.98 49.34 -0.34
N PRO A 66 20.39 49.73 0.80
CA PRO A 66 21.08 50.52 1.80
C PRO A 66 21.69 49.66 2.92
N ALA A 67 22.78 50.18 3.46
CA ALA A 67 23.78 49.56 4.30
C ALA A 67 23.37 49.34 5.76
N ALA A 68 24.13 48.46 6.43
CA ALA A 68 24.17 48.31 7.89
C ALA A 68 24.66 49.59 8.59
N PRO A 69 24.33 49.77 9.89
CA PRO A 69 25.17 50.54 10.79
C PRO A 69 25.82 49.69 11.89
N ASP A 70 27.04 50.12 12.16
CA ASP A 70 28.10 49.66 13.05
C ASP A 70 27.74 49.35 14.51
N ASP A 71 28.51 48.36 15.00
CA ASP A 71 29.01 48.22 16.36
C ASP A 71 29.55 49.55 16.94
N ARG A 72 29.11 49.89 18.15
CA ARG A 72 29.87 50.56 19.23
C ARG A 72 28.91 50.88 20.37
N PHE A 73 29.07 50.24 21.53
CA PHE A 73 29.51 50.93 22.75
C PHE A 73 29.82 49.94 23.87
N ARG A 74 30.93 50.24 24.53
CA ARG A 74 31.68 49.50 25.53
C ARG A 74 31.18 49.75 26.95
N ASP A 75 31.48 48.76 27.79
CA ASP A 75 31.97 48.84 29.17
C ASP A 75 31.14 49.51 30.27
N ARG A 76 30.93 48.74 31.35
CA ARG A 76 31.33 49.15 32.72
C ARG A 76 31.53 47.92 33.66
N ARG A 77 32.82 47.57 33.82
CA ARG A 77 33.62 47.22 35.03
C ARG A 77 32.99 46.47 36.23
N GLY A 78 33.71 45.40 36.67
CA GLY A 78 33.55 44.61 37.92
C GLY A 78 33.97 45.32 39.23
N PRO A 79 34.22 44.60 40.37
CA PRO A 79 35.42 43.75 40.62
C PRO A 79 35.14 42.40 41.39
N ARG A 80 35.94 41.31 41.26
CA ARG A 80 37.07 40.79 42.11
C ARG A 80 36.78 40.76 43.64
N ASP A 81 37.06 39.75 44.48
CA ASP A 81 38.02 38.63 44.53
C ASP A 81 37.62 37.61 45.65
N ALA A 82 38.33 36.47 45.71
CA ALA A 82 38.69 35.63 46.88
C ALA A 82 38.02 34.24 47.09
N GLY A 83 38.80 33.19 46.76
CA GLY A 83 39.26 32.16 47.74
C GLY A 83 38.37 30.94 48.08
N PRO A 84 38.92 29.71 48.14
CA PRO A 84 38.15 28.46 48.16
C PRO A 84 37.94 27.87 49.56
N ARG A 85 36.91 27.02 49.76
CA ARG A 85 36.85 25.98 50.81
C ARG A 85 35.69 24.99 50.63
N ASP A 86 36.06 23.72 50.54
CA ASP A 86 35.45 22.50 51.07
C ASP A 86 33.92 22.29 51.00
N ALA A 87 33.50 21.41 50.09
CA ALA A 87 32.26 20.65 50.23
C ALA A 87 32.51 19.16 49.95
N ARG A 88 32.22 18.34 50.96
CA ARG A 88 32.30 16.87 51.00
C ARG A 88 31.38 16.23 49.94
N PRO A 89 31.71 15.02 49.44
CA PRO A 89 30.84 14.32 48.50
C PRO A 89 29.58 13.80 49.22
N ARG A 90 28.40 14.17 48.73
CA ARG A 90 27.14 13.50 49.05
C ARG A 90 26.90 12.41 48.00
N ASP A 91 26.60 11.22 48.49
CA ASP A 91 26.17 10.04 47.73
C ASP A 91 25.19 10.42 46.61
N ALA A 92 25.64 10.23 45.37
CA ALA A 92 24.77 10.21 44.21
C ALA A 92 24.40 8.74 43.96
N SER A 93 23.18 8.35 44.33
CA SER A 93 22.58 7.11 43.83
C SER A 93 22.64 7.14 42.30
N PRO A 94 23.07 6.05 41.63
CA PRO A 94 23.21 6.05 40.19
C PRO A 94 21.83 6.22 39.55
N ARG A 95 21.68 7.28 38.74
CA ARG A 95 20.57 7.42 37.81
C ARG A 95 20.57 6.17 36.92
N PRO A 96 19.42 5.50 36.69
CA PRO A 96 19.38 4.44 35.68
C PRO A 96 19.79 5.08 34.36
N GLY A 97 20.91 4.60 33.82
CA GLY A 97 21.40 5.00 32.51
C GLY A 97 20.34 4.73 31.43
N PRO A 98 20.47 5.33 30.24
CA PRO A 98 19.62 4.97 29.12
C PRO A 98 19.62 3.45 28.98
N VAL A 99 18.46 2.83 29.18
CA VAL A 99 18.26 1.42 28.84
C VAL A 99 18.64 1.34 27.37
N PRO A 100 19.64 0.52 26.97
CA PRO A 100 19.93 0.33 25.58
C PRO A 100 18.60 -0.05 24.92
N GLY A 101 18.14 0.77 23.98
CA GLY A 101 17.10 0.32 23.06
C GLY A 101 17.54 -1.03 22.50
N PRO A 102 16.59 -1.92 22.12
CA PRO A 102 16.97 -3.18 21.52
C PRO A 102 18.05 -2.92 20.47
N ALA A 103 19.17 -3.63 20.59
CA ALA A 103 20.29 -3.54 19.67
C ALA A 103 19.75 -3.47 18.23
N PRO A 104 20.42 -2.77 17.29
CA PRO A 104 20.06 -2.88 15.88
C PRO A 104 19.89 -4.36 15.62
N SER A 105 18.68 -4.78 15.25
CA SER A 105 18.37 -6.18 15.02
C SER A 105 19.51 -6.67 14.14
N ALA A 106 20.35 -7.56 14.70
CA ALA A 106 21.42 -8.20 13.95
C ALA A 106 20.85 -8.53 12.59
N ALA A 107 21.50 -8.07 11.51
CA ALA A 107 21.04 -8.19 10.14
C ALA A 107 20.21 -9.47 10.04
N GLN A 108 18.89 -9.30 9.98
CA GLN A 108 17.99 -10.45 10.07
C GLN A 108 18.47 -11.42 8.99
N PRO A 109 18.51 -12.74 9.25
CA PRO A 109 18.78 -13.69 8.18
C PRO A 109 17.90 -13.25 7.03
N GLN A 110 18.52 -12.82 5.93
CA GLN A 110 17.78 -12.34 4.78
C GLN A 110 17.06 -13.58 4.30
N LEU A 111 15.82 -13.76 4.73
CA LEU A 111 14.93 -14.76 4.14
C LEU A 111 15.01 -14.49 2.64
N ARG A 112 15.58 -15.44 1.88
CA ARG A 112 15.73 -15.31 0.42
C ARG A 112 14.63 -16.08 -0.30
N SER A 113 13.98 -16.99 0.42
CA SER A 113 12.96 -17.88 -0.14
C SER A 113 11.82 -18.15 0.83
N ILE A 114 10.68 -18.57 0.29
CA ILE A 114 9.54 -19.03 1.09
C ILE A 114 9.87 -20.26 1.94
N GLU A 115 10.86 -21.06 1.53
CA GLU A 115 11.31 -22.22 2.29
C GLU A 115 12.01 -21.80 3.58
N ASP A 116 12.84 -20.76 3.54
CA ASP A 116 13.47 -20.20 4.73
C ASP A 116 12.40 -19.65 5.69
N ALA A 117 11.43 -18.94 5.14
CA ALA A 117 10.30 -18.41 5.88
C ALA A 117 9.49 -19.52 6.58
N ARG A 118 9.22 -20.63 5.89
CA ARG A 118 8.58 -21.81 6.47
C ARG A 118 9.36 -22.39 7.64
N ARG A 119 10.68 -22.48 7.54
CA ARG A 119 11.56 -23.03 8.59
C ARG A 119 11.56 -22.17 9.85
N GLU A 120 11.35 -20.86 9.73
CA GLU A 120 11.30 -19.93 10.86
C GLU A 120 9.93 -19.82 11.53
N ARG A 121 8.87 -20.39 10.94
CA ARG A 121 7.52 -20.23 11.47
C ARG A 121 7.37 -20.80 12.86
N ARG A 122 6.71 -20.01 13.70
CA ARG A 122 6.24 -20.43 15.02
C ARG A 122 4.74 -20.26 15.07
N GLU A 123 4.04 -21.33 15.37
CA GLU A 123 2.58 -21.34 15.47
C GLU A 123 2.18 -21.50 16.94
N GLU A 124 1.27 -20.65 17.39
CA GLU A 124 0.69 -20.67 18.73
C GLU A 124 -0.82 -20.52 18.60
N THR A 125 -1.59 -21.41 19.24
CA THR A 125 -3.05 -21.28 19.29
C THR A 125 -3.44 -20.68 20.63
N ARG A 126 -4.16 -19.56 20.61
CA ARG A 126 -4.59 -18.84 21.81
C ARG A 126 -6.01 -18.31 21.63
N ASP A 127 -6.89 -18.61 22.58
CA ASP A 127 -8.27 -18.09 22.64
C ASP A 127 -9.07 -18.31 21.34
N GLY A 128 -8.93 -19.49 20.71
CA GLY A 128 -9.62 -19.83 19.46
C GLY A 128 -9.03 -19.18 18.20
N ARG A 129 -7.89 -18.49 18.32
CA ARG A 129 -7.12 -17.91 17.20
C ARG A 129 -5.79 -18.64 17.04
N THR A 130 -5.37 -18.84 15.79
CA THR A 130 -4.04 -19.35 15.48
C THR A 130 -3.13 -18.19 15.10
N VAL A 131 -2.06 -17.97 15.85
CA VAL A 131 -1.07 -16.93 15.63
C VAL A 131 0.19 -17.58 15.05
N ILE A 132 0.51 -17.25 13.80
CA ILE A 132 1.69 -17.73 13.09
C ILE A 132 2.67 -16.56 12.98
N ARG A 133 3.87 -16.69 13.56
CA ARG A 133 4.92 -15.67 13.53
C ARG A 133 6.01 -16.08 12.55
N GLU A 134 6.42 -15.14 11.70
CA GLU A 134 7.43 -15.35 10.66
C GLU A 134 8.28 -14.07 10.51
N GLY A 135 9.47 -14.03 11.11
CA GLY A 135 10.31 -12.84 11.16
C GLY A 135 9.58 -11.61 11.72
N ASN A 136 9.42 -10.57 10.90
CA ASN A 136 8.70 -9.33 11.24
C ASN A 136 7.18 -9.38 10.96
N ARG A 137 6.64 -10.55 10.60
CA ARG A 137 5.23 -10.77 10.27
C ARG A 137 4.54 -11.64 11.30
N THR A 138 3.25 -11.38 11.49
CA THR A 138 2.36 -12.19 12.31
C THR A 138 1.05 -12.36 11.57
N PHE A 139 0.68 -13.61 11.30
CA PHE A 139 -0.59 -13.99 10.72
C PHE A 139 -1.51 -14.46 11.83
N ILE A 140 -2.69 -13.88 11.94
CA ILE A 140 -3.68 -14.23 12.96
C ILE A 140 -4.87 -14.83 12.23
N ARG A 141 -5.07 -16.14 12.36
CA ARG A 141 -6.21 -16.86 11.81
C ARG A 141 -7.33 -16.93 12.84
N GLU A 142 -8.53 -16.52 12.44
CA GLU A 142 -9.75 -16.53 13.24
C GLU A 142 -10.91 -16.98 12.34
N GLY A 143 -11.39 -18.21 12.54
CA GLY A 143 -12.31 -18.86 11.61
C GLY A 143 -11.71 -18.95 10.19
N ASP A 144 -12.47 -18.51 9.19
CA ASP A 144 -12.05 -18.53 7.77
C ASP A 144 -11.20 -17.31 7.37
N ARG A 145 -10.75 -16.51 8.33
CA ARG A 145 -10.07 -15.23 8.07
C ARG A 145 -8.64 -15.26 8.57
N THR A 146 -7.74 -14.66 7.80
CA THR A 146 -6.35 -14.44 8.21
C THR A 146 -6.02 -12.96 8.14
N ILE A 147 -5.62 -12.39 9.28
CA ILE A 147 -5.15 -11.02 9.42
C ILE A 147 -3.63 -11.04 9.34
N VAL A 148 -3.05 -10.34 8.36
CA VAL A 148 -1.60 -10.16 8.27
C VAL A 148 -1.20 -8.89 9.00
N ARG A 149 -0.29 -9.00 9.98
CA ARG A 149 0.34 -7.88 10.67
C ARG A 149 1.83 -7.88 10.41
N ARG A 150 2.40 -6.70 10.22
CA ARG A 150 3.84 -6.52 10.03
C ARG A 150 4.31 -5.27 10.76
N THR A 151 5.50 -5.35 11.33
CA THR A 151 6.20 -4.18 11.85
C THR A 151 6.81 -3.39 10.70
N GLU A 152 6.24 -2.23 10.38
CA GLU A 152 6.75 -1.33 9.32
C GLU A 152 7.95 -0.48 9.76
N SER A 153 8.39 -0.60 11.02
CA SER A 153 9.47 0.20 11.59
C SER A 153 10.76 0.17 10.77
N GLU A 154 11.12 -0.99 10.20
CA GLU A 154 12.31 -1.12 9.35
C GLU A 154 12.25 -0.23 8.12
N ARG A 155 11.11 -0.22 7.40
CA ARG A 155 10.91 0.64 6.23
C ARG A 155 11.01 2.12 6.60
N PHE A 156 10.58 2.50 7.80
CA PHE A 156 10.69 3.89 8.27
C PHE A 156 12.08 4.29 8.76
N ARG A 157 12.95 3.35 9.09
CA ARG A 157 14.36 3.64 9.40
C ARG A 157 15.15 3.98 8.15
N ARG A 158 14.80 3.37 7.02
CA ARG A 158 15.39 3.68 5.71
C ARG A 158 15.15 5.15 5.37
N GLY A 159 16.21 5.89 5.09
CA GLY A 159 16.17 7.33 4.82
C GLY A 159 15.87 8.24 6.02
N ALA A 160 15.71 7.70 7.24
CA ALA A 160 15.62 8.53 8.45
C ALA A 160 17.02 8.92 8.94
N ARG A 161 17.16 10.16 9.43
CA ARG A 161 18.37 10.61 10.15
C ARG A 161 18.43 10.05 11.56
N ASP A 162 17.27 9.91 12.19
CA ASP A 162 17.12 9.41 13.55
C ASP A 162 15.80 8.65 13.69
N VAL A 163 15.80 7.58 14.49
CA VAL A 163 14.60 6.83 14.84
C VAL A 163 14.63 6.51 16.32
N ARG A 164 13.65 7.06 17.04
CA ARG A 164 13.44 6.77 18.46
C ARG A 164 12.13 6.04 18.66
N THR A 165 12.12 5.15 19.63
CA THR A 165 10.92 4.42 20.03
C THR A 165 10.70 4.62 21.52
N GLU A 166 9.49 5.03 21.90
CA GLU A 166 9.08 5.31 23.27
C GLU A 166 7.83 4.48 23.58
N ARG A 167 7.78 3.82 24.74
CA ARG A 167 6.55 3.17 25.22
C ARG A 167 5.77 4.13 26.10
N ARG A 168 4.45 4.27 25.84
CA ARG A 168 3.53 5.13 26.58
C ARG A 168 2.28 4.34 26.93
N GLY A 169 2.23 3.82 28.15
CA GLY A 169 1.19 2.89 28.58
C GLY A 169 1.16 1.66 27.66
N ASP A 170 0.01 1.42 27.05
CA ASP A 170 -0.23 0.29 26.14
C ASP A 170 0.18 0.57 24.69
N GLN A 171 0.71 1.75 24.41
CA GLN A 171 1.10 2.16 23.05
C GLN A 171 2.61 2.26 22.90
N THR A 172 3.07 1.98 21.68
CA THR A 172 4.45 2.21 21.26
C THR A 172 4.46 3.36 20.25
N LEU A 173 5.23 4.41 20.54
CA LEU A 173 5.44 5.54 19.65
C LEU A 173 6.80 5.39 18.98
N THR A 174 6.82 5.21 17.67
CA THR A 174 8.03 5.27 16.86
C THR A 174 8.08 6.61 16.13
N ILE A 175 9.15 7.37 16.34
CA ILE A 175 9.34 8.69 15.76
C ILE A 175 10.57 8.67 14.88
N ALA A 176 10.35 8.72 13.57
CA ALA A 176 11.41 8.78 12.56
C ALA A 176 11.58 10.21 12.06
N VAL A 177 12.79 10.76 12.16
CA VAL A 177 13.14 12.12 11.71
C VAL A 177 13.71 12.05 10.30
N ARG A 178 13.03 12.67 9.34
CA ARG A 178 13.44 12.76 7.94
C ARG A 178 14.57 13.80 7.76
N PRO A 179 15.32 13.75 6.65
CA PRO A 179 16.45 14.67 6.45
C PRO A 179 16.08 16.15 6.41
N ASN A 180 14.84 16.47 6.07
CA ASN A 180 14.27 17.81 6.06
C ASN A 180 13.67 18.24 7.42
N GLY A 181 13.90 17.47 8.50
CA GLY A 181 13.43 17.76 9.85
C GLY A 181 11.98 17.37 10.14
N ILE A 182 11.24 16.86 9.15
CA ILE A 182 9.89 16.33 9.36
C ILE A 182 9.95 15.07 10.21
N GLN A 183 9.01 14.93 11.14
CA GLN A 183 8.93 13.76 12.01
C GLN A 183 7.72 12.93 11.61
N ILE A 184 7.94 11.65 11.37
CA ILE A 184 6.88 10.67 11.17
C ILE A 184 6.65 9.97 12.50
N VAL A 185 5.49 10.24 13.11
CA VAL A 185 5.09 9.67 14.39
C VAL A 185 4.11 8.54 14.11
N THR A 186 4.56 7.31 14.35
CA THR A 186 3.75 6.10 14.22
C THR A 186 3.40 5.58 15.60
N VAL A 187 2.12 5.45 15.89
CA VAL A 187 1.59 4.90 17.15
C VAL A 187 1.04 3.52 16.86
N THR A 188 1.54 2.51 17.58
CA THR A 188 1.00 1.15 17.57
C THR A 188 0.48 0.76 18.95
N ASP A 189 -0.46 -0.19 19.01
CA ASP A 189 -0.94 -0.77 20.27
C ASP A 189 -0.02 -1.92 20.77
N THR A 190 -0.44 -2.61 21.83
CA THR A 190 0.30 -3.73 22.44
C THR A 190 0.58 -4.86 21.48
N ASP A 191 -0.29 -5.05 20.48
CA ASP A 191 -0.19 -6.14 19.52
C ASP A 191 0.52 -5.71 18.23
N GLY A 192 1.09 -4.50 18.23
CA GLY A 192 1.78 -3.92 17.08
C GLY A 192 0.85 -3.40 15.99
N ARG A 193 -0.47 -3.36 16.20
CA ARG A 193 -1.41 -2.84 15.21
C ARG A 193 -1.28 -1.31 15.13
N LEU A 194 -1.27 -0.78 13.91
CA LEU A 194 -1.22 0.66 13.68
C LEU A 194 -2.46 1.33 14.27
N VAL A 195 -2.26 2.30 15.17
CA VAL A 195 -3.32 3.12 15.75
C VAL A 195 -3.42 4.46 15.02
N ARG A 196 -2.28 5.11 14.75
CA ARG A 196 -2.23 6.40 14.08
C ARG A 196 -0.87 6.64 13.46
N ARG A 197 -0.84 7.28 12.30
CA ARG A 197 0.39 7.83 11.69
C ARG A 197 0.19 9.31 11.40
N THR A 198 1.10 10.12 11.90
CA THR A 198 1.14 11.56 11.61
C THR A 198 2.48 11.98 11.06
N ARG A 199 2.43 12.97 10.16
CA ARG A 199 3.57 13.75 9.71
C ARG A 199 3.58 15.06 10.50
N ARG A 200 4.64 15.33 11.24
CA ARG A 200 4.80 16.54 12.06
C ARG A 200 5.90 17.42 11.48
N ASP A 201 5.57 18.68 11.20
CA ASP A 201 6.55 19.64 10.69
C ASP A 201 7.42 20.25 11.82
N ALA A 202 8.39 21.10 11.44
CA ALA A 202 9.29 21.76 12.38
C ALA A 202 8.59 22.70 13.37
N ARG A 203 7.37 23.16 13.07
CA ARG A 203 6.53 23.99 13.95
C ARG A 203 5.62 23.15 14.84
N GLY A 204 5.70 21.82 14.76
CA GLY A 204 4.86 20.91 15.53
C GLY A 204 3.46 20.70 14.93
N ARG A 205 3.15 21.24 13.74
CA ARG A 205 1.85 21.00 13.10
C ARG A 205 1.77 19.55 12.65
N GLU A 206 0.71 18.87 13.03
CA GLU A 206 0.46 17.48 12.66
C GLU A 206 -0.47 17.40 11.45
N LEU A 207 -0.05 16.62 10.46
CA LEU A 207 -0.88 16.12 9.38
C LEU A 207 -1.14 14.64 9.63
N VAL A 208 -2.41 14.25 9.72
CA VAL A 208 -2.79 12.84 9.89
C VAL A 208 -2.71 12.15 8.54
N LEU A 209 -1.91 11.07 8.46
CA LEU A 209 -1.86 10.21 7.29
C LEU A 209 -2.84 9.05 7.45
N ILE A 210 -2.81 8.38 8.61
CA ILE A 210 -3.66 7.23 8.92
C ILE A 210 -4.20 7.37 10.34
N ASP A 211 -5.49 7.11 10.51
CA ASP A 211 -6.15 7.04 11.83
C ASP A 211 -7.02 5.80 11.93
N ASN A 212 -6.53 4.83 12.69
CA ASN A 212 -7.11 3.51 12.94
C ASN A 212 -7.82 3.44 14.30
N ARG A 213 -8.05 4.58 14.95
CA ARG A 213 -8.85 4.63 16.17
C ARG A 213 -10.30 4.36 15.81
N ALA A 214 -10.95 3.48 16.57
CA ALA A 214 -12.33 3.08 16.33
C ALA A 214 -13.25 4.31 16.28
N ARG A 215 -13.91 4.52 15.14
CA ARG A 215 -14.92 5.57 14.95
C ARG A 215 -16.31 4.95 15.13
N GLY A 216 -16.73 4.72 16.38
CA GLY A 216 -18.05 4.17 16.73
C GLY A 216 -18.00 2.98 17.71
N PRO A 217 -19.16 2.45 18.12
CA PRO A 217 -19.22 1.26 18.95
C PRO A 217 -18.55 0.09 18.20
N ARG A 218 -17.53 -0.49 18.83
CA ARG A 218 -16.84 -1.68 18.29
C ARG A 218 -17.87 -2.78 18.17
N ARG A 219 -18.33 -3.09 16.96
CA ARG A 219 -19.02 -4.35 16.72
C ARG A 219 -18.02 -5.48 17.02
N ALA A 220 -18.50 -6.54 17.66
CA ALA A 220 -17.69 -7.70 18.05
C ALA A 220 -16.97 -8.33 16.85
N ASP A 221 -17.53 -8.14 15.65
CA ASP A 221 -16.93 -8.35 14.34
C ASP A 221 -16.72 -6.95 13.74
N GLY A 222 -15.53 -6.47 13.42
CA GLY A 222 -14.56 -7.08 12.53
C GLY A 222 -14.05 -5.94 11.65
N TYR A 223 -12.80 -6.00 11.23
CA TYR A 223 -12.21 -5.03 10.30
C TYR A 223 -12.86 -5.05 8.89
N TYR A 224 -14.07 -5.59 8.78
CA TYR A 224 -14.78 -5.86 7.54
C TYR A 224 -16.02 -4.99 7.48
N VAL A 225 -16.13 -4.20 6.42
CA VAL A 225 -17.29 -3.39 6.11
C VAL A 225 -18.05 -4.09 4.99
N ARG A 226 -19.21 -4.65 5.32
CA ARG A 226 -20.10 -5.25 4.31
C ARG A 226 -20.84 -4.13 3.59
N MET A 227 -20.61 -4.01 2.28
CA MET A 227 -21.30 -3.06 1.41
C MET A 227 -21.70 -3.75 0.10
N PRO A 228 -22.66 -3.21 -0.67
CA PRO A 228 -22.87 -3.66 -2.04
C PRO A 228 -21.62 -3.44 -2.92
N PRO A 229 -21.39 -4.30 -3.92
CA PRO A 229 -20.39 -4.07 -4.94
C PRO A 229 -20.58 -2.69 -5.59
N PRO A 230 -19.49 -1.95 -5.88
CA PRO A 230 -19.60 -0.61 -6.44
C PRO A 230 -20.07 -0.64 -7.89
N VAL A 231 -20.80 0.40 -8.31
CA VAL A 231 -21.24 0.55 -9.70
C VAL A 231 -20.14 1.23 -10.53
N ILE A 232 -19.35 0.44 -11.25
CA ILE A 232 -18.24 0.96 -12.08
C ILE A 232 -18.79 1.44 -13.43
N ARG A 233 -18.87 2.76 -13.62
CA ARG A 233 -19.37 3.39 -14.86
C ARG A 233 -18.27 3.76 -15.87
N ILE A 234 -17.01 3.66 -15.47
CA ILE A 234 -15.87 3.95 -16.34
C ILE A 234 -15.40 2.68 -17.07
N PRO A 235 -14.80 2.80 -18.26
CA PRO A 235 -14.23 1.66 -18.98
C PRO A 235 -13.22 0.87 -18.14
N ARG A 236 -13.16 -0.47 -18.32
CA ARG A 236 -12.27 -1.36 -17.54
C ARG A 236 -10.81 -0.95 -17.60
N ASN A 237 -10.33 -0.52 -18.77
CA ASN A 237 -8.96 -0.06 -18.99
C ASN A 237 -8.64 1.33 -18.38
N ARG A 238 -9.63 2.02 -17.81
CA ARG A 238 -9.43 3.23 -16.98
C ARG A 238 -9.61 2.93 -15.49
N TYR A 239 -10.32 1.86 -15.16
CA TYR A 239 -10.49 1.40 -13.78
C TYR A 239 -9.30 0.56 -13.29
N ILE A 240 -8.80 -0.33 -14.16
CA ILE A 240 -7.60 -1.14 -13.95
C ILE A 240 -6.64 -0.80 -15.07
N VAL A 241 -5.57 -0.08 -14.74
CA VAL A 241 -4.55 0.35 -15.69
C VAL A 241 -3.34 -0.56 -15.59
N GLU A 242 -2.95 -1.19 -16.70
CA GLU A 242 -1.76 -2.04 -16.77
C GLU A 242 -0.53 -1.17 -17.08
N ALA A 243 0.37 -1.01 -16.12
CA ALA A 243 1.49 -0.06 -16.22
C ALA A 243 2.45 -0.31 -17.39
N GLU A 244 2.55 -1.56 -17.88
CA GLU A 244 3.43 -1.91 -19.00
C GLU A 244 3.05 -1.20 -20.30
N ARG A 245 1.75 -0.93 -20.52
CA ARG A 245 1.21 -0.39 -21.78
C ARG A 245 0.61 1.00 -21.63
N ALA A 246 0.41 1.46 -20.41
CA ALA A 246 -0.17 2.76 -20.13
C ALA A 246 0.86 3.87 -20.34
N ASP A 247 0.41 5.00 -20.88
CA ASP A 247 1.23 6.19 -20.87
C ASP A 247 1.34 6.76 -19.43
N PRO A 248 2.43 7.47 -19.09
CA PRO A 248 2.63 7.99 -17.74
C PRO A 248 1.53 8.94 -17.25
N TYR A 249 0.87 9.66 -18.16
CA TYR A 249 -0.21 10.57 -17.80
C TYR A 249 -1.47 9.79 -17.39
N LEU A 250 -1.82 8.70 -18.07
CA LEU A 250 -2.90 7.81 -17.64
C LEU A 250 -2.62 7.14 -16.28
N ILE A 251 -1.38 6.73 -16.02
CA ILE A 251 -0.98 6.20 -14.69
C ILE A 251 -1.25 7.25 -13.61
N TYR A 252 -0.80 8.49 -13.84
CA TYR A 252 -1.04 9.59 -12.91
C TYR A 252 -2.53 9.88 -12.71
N GLU A 253 -3.31 10.03 -13.78
CA GLU A 253 -4.76 10.27 -13.71
C GLU A 253 -5.47 9.18 -12.88
N THR A 254 -5.09 7.92 -13.08
CA THR A 254 -5.67 6.78 -12.36
C THR A 254 -5.36 6.85 -10.87
N LEU A 255 -4.12 7.18 -10.51
CA LEU A 255 -3.70 7.28 -9.12
C LEU A 255 -4.33 8.47 -8.39
N ILE A 256 -4.73 9.54 -9.08
CA ILE A 256 -5.40 10.68 -8.45
C ILE A 256 -6.93 10.65 -8.58
N ALA A 257 -7.48 9.66 -9.29
CA ALA A 257 -8.91 9.56 -9.53
C ALA A 257 -9.72 9.53 -8.22
N PRO A 258 -10.91 10.15 -8.19
CA PRO A 258 -11.83 10.02 -7.06
C PRO A 258 -12.41 8.59 -7.00
N PRO A 259 -13.09 8.23 -5.90
CA PRO A 259 -13.84 6.99 -5.85
C PRO A 259 -14.87 6.91 -7.00
N VAL A 260 -15.06 5.72 -7.56
CA VAL A 260 -16.05 5.45 -8.64
C VAL A 260 -17.47 5.35 -8.12
N ASP A 261 -17.64 5.24 -6.80
CA ASP A 261 -18.93 5.17 -6.12
C ASP A 261 -18.85 5.90 -4.77
N TYR A 262 -20.01 6.22 -4.19
CA TYR A 262 -20.13 6.96 -2.95
C TYR A 262 -19.56 6.20 -1.74
N LEU A 263 -19.04 6.99 -0.79
CA LEU A 263 -18.54 6.55 0.50
C LEU A 263 -19.48 7.02 1.61
N GLU A 264 -19.92 6.10 2.47
CA GLU A 264 -20.84 6.45 3.56
C GLU A 264 -20.20 7.33 4.63
N ARG A 265 -18.91 7.12 4.85
CA ARG A 265 -18.11 7.77 5.89
C ARG A 265 -16.62 7.60 5.59
N PRO A 266 -15.75 8.28 6.34
CA PRO A 266 -14.34 7.91 6.39
C PRO A 266 -14.18 6.51 7.03
N TYR A 267 -13.27 5.70 6.47
CA TYR A 267 -12.96 4.36 6.95
C TYR A 267 -11.56 4.31 7.58
N SER A 268 -11.35 3.39 8.52
CA SER A 268 -10.00 3.09 9.04
C SER A 268 -9.17 2.36 7.98
N LEU A 269 -7.84 2.39 8.11
CA LEU A 269 -6.96 1.59 7.25
C LEU A 269 -7.31 0.11 7.39
N ASP A 270 -7.53 -0.39 8.61
CA ASP A 270 -7.86 -1.81 8.79
C ASP A 270 -9.16 -2.18 8.03
N GLU A 271 -10.19 -1.33 8.08
CA GLU A 271 -11.42 -1.51 7.27
C GLU A 271 -11.12 -1.54 5.77
N VAL A 272 -10.28 -0.63 5.28
CA VAL A 272 -9.88 -0.59 3.87
C VAL A 272 -9.11 -1.86 3.47
N LEU A 273 -8.16 -2.32 4.29
CA LEU A 273 -7.33 -3.48 3.98
C LEU A 273 -8.16 -4.77 3.87
N TYR A 274 -9.12 -4.97 4.77
CA TYR A 274 -9.86 -6.23 4.85
C TYR A 274 -11.20 -6.23 4.10
N SER A 275 -11.64 -5.09 3.56
CA SER A 275 -12.92 -4.99 2.82
C SER A 275 -12.67 -4.78 1.32
N PRO A 276 -12.76 -5.82 0.47
CA PRO A 276 -12.56 -5.68 -0.97
C PRO A 276 -13.54 -4.68 -1.60
N GLU A 277 -14.79 -4.61 -1.12
CA GLU A 277 -15.79 -3.68 -1.65
C GLU A 277 -15.42 -2.21 -1.44
N LEU A 278 -14.64 -1.89 -0.39
CA LEU A 278 -14.09 -0.54 -0.20
C LEU A 278 -12.95 -0.27 -1.18
N ARG A 279 -12.04 -1.23 -1.35
CA ARG A 279 -10.89 -1.08 -2.26
C ARG A 279 -11.36 -0.97 -3.71
N ASP A 280 -12.41 -1.69 -4.08
CA ASP A 280 -13.00 -1.66 -5.42
C ASP A 280 -13.75 -0.35 -5.74
N ARG A 281 -13.91 0.55 -4.78
CA ARG A 281 -14.38 1.91 -5.05
C ARG A 281 -13.29 2.81 -5.62
N MET A 282 -12.02 2.40 -5.59
CA MET A 282 -10.93 3.15 -6.20
C MET A 282 -10.53 2.50 -7.53
N PRO A 283 -10.00 3.27 -8.49
CA PRO A 283 -9.19 2.71 -9.58
C PRO A 283 -7.84 2.19 -9.06
N ARG A 284 -7.19 1.29 -9.80
CA ARG A 284 -5.86 0.79 -9.50
C ARG A 284 -4.96 0.71 -10.73
N VAL A 285 -3.66 0.71 -10.46
CA VAL A 285 -2.62 0.43 -11.44
C VAL A 285 -2.04 -0.95 -11.15
N ASP A 286 -2.14 -1.88 -12.08
CA ASP A 286 -1.48 -3.19 -12.04
C ASP A 286 -0.02 -2.99 -12.49
N LEU A 287 0.96 -3.37 -11.65
CA LEU A 287 2.39 -3.28 -11.99
C LEU A 287 2.82 -4.53 -12.76
N ASP A 288 2.19 -4.76 -13.91
CA ASP A 288 2.48 -5.90 -14.80
C ASP A 288 3.89 -5.84 -15.42
N THR A 289 4.66 -4.79 -15.12
CA THR A 289 6.08 -4.61 -15.46
C THR A 289 7.03 -5.40 -14.57
N ILE A 290 6.59 -5.79 -13.36
CA ILE A 290 7.35 -6.57 -12.39
C ILE A 290 6.85 -8.01 -12.35
N THR A 291 7.79 -8.93 -12.42
CA THR A 291 7.58 -10.36 -12.37
C THR A 291 8.45 -10.98 -11.30
N PHE A 292 7.93 -12.02 -10.66
CA PHE A 292 8.60 -12.74 -9.59
C PHE A 292 8.76 -14.19 -9.98
N GLU A 293 9.95 -14.73 -9.74
CA GLU A 293 10.19 -16.16 -9.80
C GLU A 293 9.33 -16.90 -8.76
N THR A 294 9.07 -18.17 -9.03
CA THR A 294 8.29 -19.03 -8.14
C THR A 294 8.93 -19.07 -6.75
N GLY A 295 8.15 -18.82 -5.71
CA GLY A 295 8.65 -18.82 -4.32
C GLY A 295 9.55 -17.63 -3.95
N SER A 296 9.75 -16.66 -4.84
CA SER A 296 10.58 -15.47 -4.62
C SER A 296 9.76 -14.18 -4.54
N TRP A 297 10.35 -13.19 -3.87
CA TRP A 297 9.91 -11.80 -3.79
C TRP A 297 11.02 -10.81 -4.18
N GLU A 298 12.13 -11.32 -4.74
CA GLU A 298 13.20 -10.50 -5.26
C GLU A 298 12.78 -9.90 -6.62
N VAL A 299 13.12 -8.64 -6.83
CA VAL A 299 12.92 -7.94 -8.11
C VAL A 299 14.29 -7.74 -8.72
N THR A 300 14.46 -8.15 -9.98
CA THR A 300 15.74 -8.02 -10.67
C THR A 300 16.01 -6.57 -11.07
N PRO A 301 17.28 -6.12 -11.13
CA PRO A 301 17.62 -4.73 -11.44
C PRO A 301 17.01 -4.18 -12.74
N ASP A 302 16.90 -5.00 -13.79
CA ASP A 302 16.31 -4.62 -15.08
C ASP A 302 14.80 -4.29 -15.01
N GLN A 303 14.12 -4.78 -13.96
CA GLN A 303 12.71 -4.49 -13.72
C GLN A 303 12.51 -3.26 -12.83
N VAL A 304 13.55 -2.83 -12.08
CA VAL A 304 13.49 -1.68 -11.19
C VAL A 304 13.17 -0.41 -11.97
N ASP A 305 13.84 -0.16 -13.09
CA ASP A 305 13.61 1.04 -13.92
C ASP A 305 12.16 1.16 -14.42
N ARG A 306 11.44 0.04 -14.54
CA ARG A 306 10.04 0.03 -14.95
C ARG A 306 9.08 0.55 -13.89
N LEU A 307 9.56 0.75 -12.65
CA LEU A 307 8.81 1.44 -11.60
C LEU A 307 8.81 2.96 -11.73
N ALA A 308 9.71 3.53 -12.54
CA ALA A 308 9.91 4.98 -12.60
C ALA A 308 8.62 5.77 -12.91
N PRO A 309 7.78 5.39 -13.89
CA PRO A 309 6.54 6.13 -14.17
C PRO A 309 5.54 6.08 -13.01
N ILE A 310 5.48 4.95 -12.29
CA ILE A 310 4.62 4.77 -11.12
C ILE A 310 5.14 5.65 -9.97
N ALA A 311 6.44 5.62 -9.73
CA ALA A 311 7.06 6.41 -8.67
C ALA A 311 6.92 7.92 -8.92
N GLU A 312 7.11 8.37 -10.16
CA GLU A 312 6.89 9.77 -10.56
C GLU A 312 5.45 10.20 -10.31
N ALA A 313 4.47 9.38 -10.72
CA ALA A 313 3.06 9.67 -10.49
C ALA A 313 2.71 9.76 -9.00
N ILE A 314 3.22 8.83 -8.17
CA ILE A 314 3.04 8.85 -6.71
C ILE A 314 3.69 10.10 -6.11
N ASN A 315 4.94 10.41 -6.47
CA ASN A 315 5.67 11.58 -5.97
C ASN A 315 4.97 12.88 -6.34
N ARG A 316 4.46 12.99 -7.57
CA ARG A 316 3.66 14.14 -8.02
C ARG A 316 2.38 14.29 -7.21
N ALA A 317 1.68 13.20 -6.93
CA ALA A 317 0.48 13.21 -6.10
C ALA A 317 0.78 13.63 -4.65
N ILE A 318 1.84 13.11 -4.04
CA ILE A 318 2.27 13.47 -2.68
C ILE A 318 2.74 14.93 -2.60
N ALA A 319 3.41 15.43 -3.63
CA ALA A 319 3.82 16.83 -3.71
C ALA A 319 2.61 17.78 -3.74
N ALA A 320 1.54 17.39 -4.44
CA ALA A 320 0.29 18.14 -4.47
C ALA A 320 -0.48 18.04 -3.15
N ASN A 321 -0.53 16.85 -2.55
CA ASN A 321 -1.16 16.62 -1.25
C ASN A 321 -0.29 15.71 -0.35
N PRO A 322 0.41 16.29 0.64
CA PRO A 322 1.20 15.54 1.61
C PRO A 322 0.46 14.44 2.40
N ALA A 323 -0.88 14.45 2.40
CA ALA A 323 -1.72 13.47 3.07
C ALA A 323 -2.03 12.22 2.22
N GLU A 324 -1.50 12.14 0.99
CA GLU A 324 -1.77 10.99 0.14
C GLU A 324 -1.22 9.68 0.70
N VAL A 325 -2.00 8.62 0.66
CA VAL A 325 -1.62 7.29 1.12
C VAL A 325 -1.93 6.31 0.00
N PHE A 326 -0.93 5.53 -0.36
CA PHE A 326 -0.99 4.51 -1.40
C PHE A 326 -0.86 3.13 -0.77
N LEU A 327 -1.79 2.25 -1.14
CA LEU A 327 -1.77 0.84 -0.81
C LEU A 327 -1.12 0.06 -1.97
N ILE A 328 -0.09 -0.70 -1.63
CA ILE A 328 0.58 -1.65 -2.52
C ILE A 328 0.10 -3.05 -2.15
N GLU A 329 -0.58 -3.69 -3.09
CA GLU A 329 -1.22 -4.98 -2.90
C GLU A 329 -0.43 -6.08 -3.60
N GLY A 330 -0.11 -7.16 -2.89
CA GLY A 330 0.51 -8.34 -3.48
C GLY A 330 -0.50 -9.46 -3.67
N HIS A 331 -0.33 -10.23 -4.75
CA HIS A 331 -1.12 -11.41 -5.06
C HIS A 331 -0.25 -12.58 -5.53
N THR A 332 -0.76 -13.80 -5.34
CA THR A 332 -0.16 -15.04 -5.86
C THR A 332 -1.15 -15.76 -6.78
N ASP A 333 -0.67 -16.79 -7.46
CA ASP A 333 -1.54 -17.83 -8.00
C ASP A 333 -2.05 -18.75 -6.86
N ALA A 334 -2.88 -19.72 -7.21
CA ALA A 334 -3.52 -20.64 -6.27
C ALA A 334 -2.67 -21.89 -5.95
N VAL A 335 -1.35 -21.80 -6.19
CA VAL A 335 -0.44 -22.94 -6.01
C VAL A 335 0.20 -22.89 -4.64
N GLY A 336 0.04 -23.96 -3.87
CA GLY A 336 0.66 -24.14 -2.56
C GLY A 336 -0.22 -23.68 -1.39
N PRO A 337 0.29 -23.77 -0.16
CA PRO A 337 -0.51 -23.44 1.03
C PRO A 337 -0.87 -21.96 1.14
N ASP A 338 -2.10 -21.64 1.57
CA ASP A 338 -2.63 -20.29 1.71
C ASP A 338 -1.70 -19.36 2.52
N ILE A 339 -1.11 -19.88 3.60
CA ILE A 339 -0.21 -19.10 4.46
C ILE A 339 1.10 -18.72 3.74
N ASP A 340 1.58 -19.59 2.85
CA ASP A 340 2.73 -19.30 2.02
C ASP A 340 2.39 -18.25 0.98
N ASN A 341 1.21 -18.37 0.37
CA ASN A 341 0.70 -17.40 -0.59
C ASN A 341 0.49 -16.02 0.06
N LEU A 342 -0.04 -15.96 1.28
CA LEU A 342 -0.15 -14.73 2.07
C LEU A 342 1.23 -14.15 2.43
N SER A 343 2.19 -14.98 2.85
CA SER A 343 3.56 -14.50 3.13
C SER A 343 4.25 -13.98 1.88
N LEU A 344 4.22 -14.74 0.78
CA LEU A 344 4.83 -14.38 -0.50
C LEU A 344 4.26 -13.08 -1.05
N SER A 345 2.93 -12.98 -1.14
CA SER A 345 2.28 -11.76 -1.61
C SER A 345 2.63 -10.54 -0.75
N ASP A 346 2.65 -10.68 0.57
CA ASP A 346 2.98 -9.57 1.47
C ASP A 346 4.45 -9.14 1.36
N ARG A 347 5.35 -10.09 1.10
CA ARG A 347 6.77 -9.83 0.82
C ARG A 347 6.97 -9.13 -0.52
N ARG A 348 6.28 -9.57 -1.58
CA ARG A 348 6.31 -8.90 -2.89
C ARG A 348 5.85 -7.46 -2.82
N ALA A 349 4.75 -7.20 -2.11
CA ALA A 349 4.28 -5.84 -1.86
C ALA A 349 5.32 -5.00 -1.10
N GLU A 350 5.99 -5.59 -0.09
CA GLU A 350 7.08 -4.92 0.63
C GLU A 350 8.26 -4.59 -0.25
N SER A 351 8.74 -5.55 -1.04
CA SER A 351 9.88 -5.37 -1.94
C SER A 351 9.63 -4.19 -2.89
N VAL A 352 8.43 -4.12 -3.48
CA VAL A 352 8.05 -2.99 -4.34
C VAL A 352 8.03 -1.68 -3.57
N ALA A 353 7.47 -1.65 -2.36
CA ALA A 353 7.46 -0.43 -1.53
C ALA A 353 8.88 0.04 -1.14
N ILE A 354 9.77 -0.90 -0.85
CA ILE A 354 11.19 -0.62 -0.55
C ILE A 354 11.85 -0.03 -1.79
N LEU A 355 11.71 -0.64 -2.97
CA LEU A 355 12.29 -0.13 -4.21
C LEU A 355 11.76 1.26 -4.57
N LEU A 356 10.45 1.48 -4.47
CA LEU A 356 9.85 2.82 -4.66
C LEU A 356 10.47 3.86 -3.72
N THR A 357 10.80 3.46 -2.48
CA THR A 357 11.41 4.35 -1.50
C THR A 357 12.89 4.59 -1.77
N GLU A 358 13.67 3.54 -1.98
CA GLU A 358 15.14 3.59 -2.05
C GLU A 358 15.64 4.13 -3.39
N GLU A 359 15.04 3.66 -4.50
CA GLU A 359 15.49 3.98 -5.85
C GLU A 359 14.83 5.24 -6.40
N PHE A 360 13.59 5.51 -5.99
CA PHE A 360 12.77 6.60 -6.55
C PHE A 360 12.34 7.66 -5.54
N GLY A 361 12.77 7.54 -4.28
CA GLY A 361 12.55 8.55 -3.25
C GLY A 361 11.08 8.73 -2.84
N VAL A 362 10.21 7.76 -3.10
CA VAL A 362 8.82 7.82 -2.63
C VAL A 362 8.80 7.79 -1.11
N PRO A 363 8.19 8.78 -0.42
CA PRO A 363 8.21 8.82 1.04
C PRO A 363 7.53 7.58 1.65
N PRO A 364 8.22 6.80 2.49
CA PRO A 364 7.70 5.52 2.96
C PRO A 364 6.46 5.69 3.84
N GLU A 365 6.29 6.85 4.50
CA GLU A 365 5.11 7.19 5.31
C GLU A 365 3.80 7.27 4.53
N ASN A 366 3.90 7.55 3.23
CA ASN A 366 2.79 7.63 2.29
C ASN A 366 2.49 6.26 1.63
N LEU A 367 3.27 5.21 1.93
CA LEU A 367 3.07 3.85 1.44
C LEU A 367 2.59 2.91 2.56
N THR A 368 1.63 2.06 2.23
CA THR A 368 1.24 0.89 3.03
C THR A 368 1.16 -0.34 2.13
N THR A 369 1.35 -1.52 2.70
CA THR A 369 1.52 -2.77 1.94
C THR A 369 0.67 -3.88 2.55
N GLN A 370 0.04 -4.69 1.70
CA GLN A 370 -0.76 -5.83 2.12
C GLN A 370 -0.64 -6.98 1.10
N GLY A 371 -0.36 -8.19 1.58
CA GLY A 371 -0.50 -9.42 0.79
C GLY A 371 -1.88 -10.03 0.93
N TYR A 372 -2.47 -10.47 -0.18
CA TYR A 372 -3.76 -11.17 -0.18
C TYR A 372 -3.66 -12.63 -0.65
N GLY A 373 -2.47 -13.12 -0.95
CA GLY A 373 -2.25 -14.45 -1.50
C GLY A 373 -3.12 -14.68 -2.73
N GLU A 374 -3.83 -15.79 -2.72
CA GLU A 374 -4.73 -16.24 -3.80
C GLU A 374 -6.18 -15.75 -3.66
N GLN A 375 -6.52 -14.98 -2.62
CA GLN A 375 -7.91 -14.60 -2.33
C GLN A 375 -8.60 -13.80 -3.45
N TYR A 376 -7.81 -13.11 -4.29
CA TYR A 376 -8.31 -12.23 -5.36
C TYR A 376 -7.60 -12.52 -6.68
N LEU A 377 -7.85 -13.71 -7.23
CA LEU A 377 -7.32 -14.11 -8.54
C LEU A 377 -7.84 -13.19 -9.66
N LYS A 378 -6.94 -12.76 -10.54
CA LYS A 378 -7.27 -12.03 -11.79
C LYS A 378 -7.89 -12.98 -12.81
N VAL A 379 -7.39 -14.21 -12.88
CA VAL A 379 -7.91 -15.32 -13.67
C VAL A 379 -8.33 -16.43 -12.71
N PRO A 380 -9.60 -16.86 -12.70
CA PRO A 380 -10.12 -17.83 -11.74
C PRO A 380 -9.65 -19.26 -12.09
N THR A 381 -8.45 -19.61 -11.64
CA THR A 381 -7.85 -20.93 -11.83
C THR A 381 -7.14 -21.38 -10.55
N ASP A 382 -7.28 -22.66 -10.22
CA ASP A 382 -6.62 -23.29 -9.06
C ASP A 382 -5.15 -23.65 -9.36
N GLY A 383 -4.68 -23.37 -10.58
CA GLY A 383 -3.34 -23.69 -11.05
C GLY A 383 -2.38 -22.49 -11.09
N PRO A 384 -1.14 -22.73 -11.58
CA PRO A 384 -0.17 -21.66 -11.77
C PRO A 384 -0.65 -20.69 -12.85
N GLU A 385 -0.60 -19.40 -12.55
CA GLU A 385 -1.02 -18.35 -13.49
C GLU A 385 -0.22 -17.07 -13.26
N ARG A 386 0.52 -16.66 -14.28
CA ARG A 386 1.42 -15.49 -14.20
C ARG A 386 0.64 -14.20 -13.99
N LEU A 387 -0.55 -14.07 -14.58
CA LEU A 387 -1.41 -12.90 -14.41
C LEU A 387 -1.96 -12.77 -12.97
N ASN A 388 -1.97 -13.86 -12.21
CA ASN A 388 -2.36 -13.85 -10.79
C ASN A 388 -1.20 -13.38 -9.89
N ARG A 389 0.05 -13.70 -10.25
CA ARG A 389 1.27 -13.27 -9.55
C ARG A 389 1.61 -11.80 -9.85
N ARG A 390 0.80 -10.89 -9.31
CA ARG A 390 0.89 -9.45 -9.59
C ARG A 390 1.05 -8.61 -8.32
N VAL A 391 1.51 -7.38 -8.51
CA VAL A 391 1.40 -6.30 -7.52
C VAL A 391 0.50 -5.22 -8.10
N THR A 392 -0.28 -4.54 -7.27
CA THR A 392 -1.08 -3.39 -7.69
C THR A 392 -0.87 -2.19 -6.77
N VAL A 393 -1.08 -0.97 -7.26
CA VAL A 393 -1.07 0.26 -6.45
C VAL A 393 -2.43 0.94 -6.52
N ARG A 394 -2.89 1.44 -5.37
CA ARG A 394 -4.14 2.18 -5.21
C ARG A 394 -3.96 3.36 -4.28
N ARG A 395 -4.47 4.54 -4.65
CA ARG A 395 -4.62 5.67 -3.72
C ARG A 395 -5.79 5.40 -2.78
N ILE A 396 -5.56 5.39 -1.48
CA ILE A 396 -6.59 5.07 -0.47
C ILE A 396 -6.99 6.26 0.39
N THR A 397 -6.34 7.43 0.26
CA THR A 397 -6.71 8.65 1.01
C THR A 397 -8.18 9.00 0.92
N PRO A 398 -8.87 8.93 -0.24
CA PRO A 398 -10.30 9.19 -0.30
C PRO A 398 -11.12 8.29 0.62
N LEU A 399 -10.75 7.00 0.73
CA LEU A 399 -11.40 6.05 1.63
C LEU A 399 -11.16 6.41 3.10
N LEU A 400 -9.95 6.85 3.44
CA LEU A 400 -9.56 7.24 4.80
C LEU A 400 -10.16 8.58 5.25
N ALA A 401 -10.38 9.49 4.30
CA ALA A 401 -10.93 10.83 4.51
C ALA A 401 -12.45 10.88 4.33
N GLY A 402 -13.06 9.88 3.69
CA GLY A 402 -14.48 9.88 3.31
C GLY A 402 -14.78 10.85 2.17
N GLU A 403 -13.80 11.12 1.32
CA GLU A 403 -13.93 12.01 0.15
C GLU A 403 -14.51 11.21 -1.02
N GLY A 404 -15.79 11.43 -1.34
CA GLY A 404 -16.44 10.84 -2.51
C GLY A 404 -16.57 11.84 -3.67
N PRO A 405 -17.00 11.38 -4.86
CA PRO A 405 -17.47 12.31 -5.89
C PRO A 405 -18.57 13.23 -5.31
N PRO A 406 -18.65 14.50 -5.72
CA PRO A 406 -19.71 15.38 -5.26
C PRO A 406 -21.08 14.75 -5.56
N ARG A 407 -22.00 14.88 -4.59
CA ARG A 407 -23.37 14.33 -4.65
C ARG A 407 -24.17 14.88 -5.83
#